data_AF-A0A2I1DTR7-F1
#
_entry.id   AF-A0A2I1DTR7-F1
#
_cell.length_a   1.000
_cell.length_b   1.000
_cell.length_c   1.000
_cell.angle_alpha   90.00
_cell.angle_beta   90.00
_cell.angle_gamma   90.00
#
_symmetry.space_group_name_H-M   'P 1'
#
loop_
_entity.id
_entity.type
_entity.pdbx_description
1 polymer ?
#
loop_
_entity_poly.entity_id
_entity_poly.type
_entity_poly.pdbx_seq_one_letter_code
_entity_poly.pdbx_strand_id
1 'polypeptide(L)'
;MSSYVIDINNEKQRSLILNICFQILSFPYQEETESLLLGFFEFSSHDDVTKLLQKVFGENGIIIMCHVTKANSKMEFYVNYDKTLLERIMPIIKDWYKPFVNELQNQHNVKVKEWKENYDIDHSEDILRNRIIDNINDLLPGFNYFVDFKWSYNDDNDNNYSVCENEIGDLIFRSDYGGIYLVIETKWLNNNHGDKAKKARIDGINDVKERTLKYKELAKKRFNDIVIGISYTNEKGKDPIHFVDITDEKIFNAIKANKNKKIKKNESSFDPGLMGFMAGTTITAAGMAGIGILLRK
;
A
#
# COMPACT_ATOMS: atom_id res chain seq x y z
N MET A 1 8.05 26.81 29.45
CA MET A 1 8.24 25.45 28.89
C MET A 1 7.66 25.46 27.49
N SER A 2 8.48 25.32 26.45
CA SER A 2 7.98 25.13 25.09
C SER A 2 7.30 23.76 25.02
N SER A 3 6.04 23.69 24.61
CA SER A 3 5.36 22.42 24.37
C SER A 3 6.00 21.75 23.16
N TYR A 4 6.50 20.52 23.30
CA TYR A 4 6.97 19.74 22.16
C TYR A 4 5.80 19.53 21.18
N VAL A 5 5.91 20.10 19.97
CA VAL A 5 4.86 20.03 18.96
C VAL A 5 5.12 18.85 18.04
N ILE A 6 4.13 17.98 17.91
CA ILE A 6 4.13 16.93 16.89
C ILE A 6 3.50 17.51 15.63
N ASP A 7 4.23 17.44 14.53
CA ASP A 7 3.78 17.94 13.24
C ASP A 7 4.19 16.95 12.15
N ILE A 8 3.18 16.38 11.49
CA ILE A 8 3.36 15.46 10.37
C ILE A 8 4.07 16.12 9.17
N ASN A 9 3.95 17.45 9.03
CA ASN A 9 4.60 18.19 7.97
C ASN A 9 6.07 18.45 8.28
N ASN A 10 6.51 18.30 9.54
CA ASN A 10 7.91 18.38 9.93
C ASN A 10 8.69 17.21 9.32
N GLU A 11 9.58 17.52 8.38
CA GLU A 11 10.36 16.53 7.64
C GLU A 11 11.18 15.60 8.55
N LYS A 12 11.84 16.13 9.59
CA LYS A 12 12.66 15.32 10.49
C LYS A 12 11.83 14.35 11.31
N GLN A 13 10.70 14.79 11.86
CA GLN A 13 9.79 13.90 12.59
C GLN A 13 9.22 12.84 11.64
N ARG A 14 8.75 13.25 10.46
CA ARG A 14 8.15 12.34 9.48
C ARG A 14 9.13 11.29 9.00
N SER A 15 10.33 11.69 8.61
CA SER A 15 11.37 10.76 8.19
C SER A 15 11.75 9.78 9.29
N LEU A 16 11.87 10.22 10.55
CA LEU A 16 12.14 9.31 11.67
C LEU A 16 11.02 8.28 11.86
N ILE A 17 9.76 8.73 11.92
CA ILE A 17 8.61 7.85 12.16
C ILE A 17 8.46 6.83 11.03
N LEU A 18 8.51 7.29 9.77
CA LEU A 18 8.38 6.41 8.61
C LEU A 18 9.55 5.44 8.51
N ASN A 19 10.79 5.89 8.76
CA ASN A 19 11.95 5.00 8.77
C ASN A 19 11.81 3.90 9.83
N ILE A 20 11.39 4.23 11.05
CA ILE A 20 11.13 3.23 12.09
C ILE A 20 10.08 2.22 11.61
N CYS A 21 8.98 2.68 11.03
CA CYS A 21 7.94 1.78 10.55
C CYS A 21 8.43 0.89 9.40
N PHE A 22 9.17 1.43 8.43
CA PHE A 22 9.69 0.66 7.31
C PHE A 22 10.81 -0.29 7.72
N GLN A 23 11.61 0.04 8.73
CA GLN A 23 12.53 -0.92 9.34
C GLN A 23 11.77 -2.06 10.02
N ILE A 24 10.65 -1.80 10.68
CA ILE A 24 9.81 -2.89 11.22
C ILE A 24 9.28 -3.79 10.09
N LEU A 25 8.87 -3.22 8.96
CA LEU A 25 8.38 -3.97 7.80
C LEU A 25 9.48 -4.74 7.06
N SER A 26 10.75 -4.34 7.18
CA SER A 26 11.87 -4.99 6.50
C SER A 26 12.30 -6.30 7.16
N PHE A 27 11.96 -6.49 8.45
CA PHE A 27 12.23 -7.76 9.13
C PHE A 27 11.35 -8.89 8.59
N PRO A 28 11.94 -10.09 8.38
CA PRO A 28 11.14 -11.28 8.11
C PRO A 28 10.07 -11.48 9.18
N TYR A 29 8.89 -11.93 8.77
CA TYR A 29 7.80 -12.18 9.71
C TYR A 29 8.23 -13.21 10.78
N GLN A 30 8.01 -12.86 12.05
CA GLN A 30 8.26 -13.71 13.21
C GLN A 30 6.94 -14.12 13.89
N GLU A 31 6.82 -15.39 14.29
CA GLU A 31 5.70 -15.87 15.12
C GLU A 31 5.93 -15.61 16.60
N GLU A 32 7.18 -15.76 17.04
CA GLU A 32 7.60 -15.55 18.42
C GLU A 32 7.97 -14.10 18.68
N THR A 33 7.96 -13.72 19.95
CA THR A 33 8.32 -12.35 20.33
C THR A 33 9.82 -12.20 20.44
N GLU A 34 10.38 -11.27 19.67
CA GLU A 34 11.82 -10.99 19.65
C GLU A 34 12.09 -9.49 19.77
N SER A 35 13.18 -9.12 20.44
CA SER A 35 13.66 -7.74 20.45
C SER A 35 14.52 -7.49 19.22
N LEU A 36 14.08 -6.58 18.35
CA LEU A 36 14.74 -6.27 17.09
C LEU A 36 15.40 -4.89 17.14
N LEU A 37 16.66 -4.81 16.70
CA LEU A 37 17.39 -3.56 16.49
C LEU A 37 16.96 -2.92 15.17
N LEU A 38 16.24 -1.80 15.26
CA LEU A 38 15.75 -1.03 14.11
C LEU A 38 16.85 -0.19 13.44
N GLY A 39 17.98 0.01 14.12
CA GLY A 39 19.14 0.73 13.61
C GLY A 39 19.46 2.00 14.40
N PHE A 40 20.18 2.91 13.74
CA PHE A 40 20.72 4.13 14.32
C PHE A 40 20.10 5.35 13.66
N PHE A 41 19.49 6.25 14.43
CA PHE A 41 18.99 7.51 13.92
C PHE A 41 19.67 8.70 14.60
N GLU A 42 20.00 9.72 13.82
CA GLU A 42 20.57 10.96 14.32
C GLU A 42 19.45 11.92 14.72
N PHE A 43 19.49 12.39 15.96
CA PHE A 43 18.55 13.40 16.44
C PHE A 43 19.21 14.33 17.44
N SER A 44 18.76 15.58 17.46
CA SER A 44 19.37 16.64 18.27
C SER A 44 19.08 16.54 19.77
N SER A 45 18.06 15.77 20.18
CA SER A 45 17.60 15.70 21.57
C SER A 45 16.93 14.35 21.87
N HIS A 46 17.48 13.62 22.84
CA HIS A 46 16.95 12.31 23.27
C HIS A 46 15.56 12.42 23.89
N ASP A 47 15.32 13.49 24.67
CA ASP A 47 14.04 13.71 25.35
C ASP A 47 12.92 13.99 24.35
N ASP A 48 13.21 14.78 23.31
CA ASP A 48 12.28 15.09 22.23
C ASP A 48 11.91 13.84 21.42
N VAL A 49 12.90 13.00 21.10
CA VAL A 49 12.67 11.70 20.43
C VAL A 49 11.80 10.81 21.30
N THR A 50 12.13 10.66 22.58
CA THR A 50 11.39 9.79 23.49
C THR A 50 9.91 10.20 23.57
N LYS A 51 9.65 11.51 23.70
CA LYS A 51 8.29 12.07 23.71
C LYS A 51 7.55 11.85 22.39
N LEU A 52 8.22 12.04 21.26
CA LEU A 52 7.66 11.77 19.94
C LEU A 52 7.27 10.31 19.80
N LEU A 53 8.18 9.38 20.10
CA LEU A 53 7.94 7.95 20.00
C LEU A 53 6.78 7.51 20.89
N GLN A 54 6.78 7.94 22.16
CA GLN A 54 5.73 7.56 23.10
C GLN A 54 4.35 8.03 22.61
N LYS A 55 4.26 9.24 22.04
CA LYS A 55 2.99 9.77 21.57
C LYS A 55 2.52 9.14 20.26
N VAL A 56 3.42 8.82 19.34
CA VAL A 56 3.07 8.24 18.04
C VAL A 56 2.81 6.73 18.13
N PHE A 57 3.72 6.01 18.77
CA PHE A 57 3.67 4.54 18.85
C PHE A 57 2.91 4.04 20.08
N GLY A 58 3.02 4.74 21.22
CA GLY A 58 2.38 4.32 22.47
C GLY A 58 0.86 4.31 22.40
N GLU A 59 0.24 5.23 21.65
CA GLU A 59 -1.22 5.24 21.39
C GLU A 59 -1.70 3.97 20.65
N ASN A 60 -0.80 3.32 19.91
CA ASN A 60 -1.04 2.06 19.21
C ASN A 60 -0.52 0.84 20.00
N GLY A 61 -0.14 1.02 21.27
CA GLY A 61 0.41 -0.02 22.13
C GLY A 61 1.80 -0.51 21.70
N ILE A 62 2.52 0.25 20.88
CA ILE A 62 3.86 -0.10 20.40
C ILE A 62 4.88 0.62 21.27
N ILE A 63 5.86 -0.13 21.78
CA ILE A 63 6.95 0.40 22.58
C ILE A 63 8.22 0.39 21.74
N ILE A 64 8.68 1.59 21.37
CA ILE A 64 9.99 1.78 20.76
C ILE A 64 10.95 2.21 21.86
N MET A 65 11.94 1.38 22.14
CA MET A 65 13.00 1.67 23.11
C MET A 65 14.12 2.43 22.39
N CYS A 66 14.66 3.48 23.01
CA CYS A 66 15.73 4.31 22.45
C CYS A 66 16.87 4.42 23.46
N HIS A 67 18.08 3.99 23.08
CA HIS A 67 19.27 4.00 23.94
C HIS A 67 20.39 4.85 23.31
N VAL A 68 20.99 5.76 24.08
CA VAL A 68 22.16 6.54 23.63
C VAL A 68 23.44 5.73 23.80
N THR A 69 24.16 5.49 22.70
CA THR A 69 25.45 4.79 22.74
C THR A 69 26.59 5.75 23.10
N LYS A 70 27.41 5.37 24.09
CA LYS A 70 28.57 6.17 24.53
C LYS A 70 29.67 6.31 23.47
N ALA A 71 29.74 5.36 22.53
CA ALA A 71 30.83 5.31 21.55
C ALA A 71 30.67 6.34 20.42
N ASN A 72 29.43 6.62 19.98
CA ASN A 72 29.19 7.35 18.73
C ASN A 72 28.18 8.51 18.85
N SER A 73 27.65 8.80 20.05
CA SER A 73 26.54 9.75 20.25
C SER A 73 25.30 9.45 19.38
N LYS A 74 25.17 8.21 18.89
CA LYS A 74 24.04 7.73 18.10
C LYS A 74 23.02 7.06 19.01
N MET A 75 21.75 7.19 18.65
CA MET A 75 20.64 6.54 19.33
C MET A 75 20.33 5.21 18.64
N GLU A 76 20.33 4.13 19.40
CA GLU A 76 19.86 2.81 18.97
C GLU A 76 18.38 2.64 19.29
N PHE A 77 17.63 2.08 18.35
CA PHE A 77 16.20 1.91 18.50
C PHE A 77 15.85 0.43 18.47
N TYR A 78 15.01 -0.01 19.41
CA TYR A 78 14.56 -1.38 19.52
C TYR A 78 13.05 -1.47 19.59
N VAL A 79 12.49 -2.57 19.09
CA VAL A 79 11.07 -2.90 19.25
C VAL A 79 10.93 -4.37 19.62
N ASN A 80 9.92 -4.68 20.43
CA ASN A 80 9.48 -6.05 20.60
C ASN A 80 8.57 -6.41 19.42
N TYR A 81 9.07 -7.24 18.52
CA TYR A 81 8.32 -7.75 17.39
C TYR A 81 7.38 -8.84 17.87
N ASP A 82 6.09 -8.71 17.57
CA ASP A 82 5.10 -9.76 17.78
C ASP A 82 4.20 -9.87 16.53
N LYS A 83 3.43 -10.97 16.45
CA LYS A 83 2.55 -11.24 15.31
C LYS A 83 1.51 -10.16 14.99
N THR A 84 1.23 -9.25 15.92
CA THR A 84 0.27 -8.15 15.75
C THR A 84 0.93 -6.82 15.43
N LEU A 85 2.27 -6.73 15.53
CA LEU A 85 3.01 -5.49 15.33
C LEU A 85 2.74 -4.90 13.94
N LEU A 86 2.76 -5.73 12.89
CA LEU A 86 2.46 -5.31 11.51
C LEU A 86 1.10 -4.60 11.42
N GLU A 87 0.05 -5.16 12.02
CA GLU A 87 -1.28 -4.52 12.01
C GLU A 87 -1.31 -3.18 12.74
N ARG A 88 -0.55 -3.05 13.84
CA ARG A 88 -0.54 -1.87 14.71
C ARG A 88 0.29 -0.72 14.14
N ILE A 89 1.29 -0.99 13.31
CA ILE A 89 2.07 0.08 12.63
C ILE A 89 1.32 0.66 11.43
N MET A 90 0.47 -0.09 10.75
CA MET A 90 -0.21 0.37 9.52
C MET A 90 -0.96 1.72 9.69
N PRO A 91 -1.76 1.95 10.75
CA PRO A 91 -2.37 3.26 10.97
C PRO A 91 -1.36 4.40 11.06
N ILE A 92 -0.24 4.17 11.74
CA ILE A 92 0.83 5.16 11.90
C ILE A 92 1.42 5.50 10.54
N ILE A 93 1.80 4.49 9.75
CA ILE A 93 2.39 4.72 8.42
C ILE A 93 1.40 5.53 7.56
N LYS A 94 0.14 5.09 7.49
CA LYS A 94 -0.88 5.77 6.70
C LYS A 94 -1.09 7.21 7.11
N ASP A 95 -1.14 7.48 8.41
CA ASP A 95 -1.30 8.82 8.90
C ASP A 95 -0.09 9.67 8.53
N TRP A 96 1.12 9.21 8.82
CA TRP A 96 2.37 9.95 8.60
C TRP A 96 2.76 10.10 7.13
N TYR A 97 2.20 9.29 6.24
CA TYR A 97 2.42 9.38 4.80
C TYR A 97 1.44 10.30 4.06
N LYS A 98 0.37 10.78 4.72
CA LYS A 98 -0.65 11.67 4.12
C LYS A 98 -0.10 12.83 3.25
N PRO A 99 0.98 13.54 3.64
CA PRO A 99 1.49 14.66 2.84
C PRO A 99 1.87 14.29 1.40
N PHE A 100 2.21 13.02 1.13
CA PHE A 100 2.65 12.57 -0.19
C PHE A 100 1.51 12.06 -1.09
N VAL A 101 0.29 11.95 -0.58
CA VAL A 101 -0.85 11.34 -1.31
C VAL A 101 -1.15 12.03 -2.65
N ASN A 102 -1.06 13.36 -2.69
CA ASN A 102 -1.34 14.11 -3.93
C ASN A 102 -0.31 13.81 -5.02
N GLU A 103 0.95 13.64 -4.65
CA GLU A 103 2.01 13.28 -5.60
C GLU A 103 1.75 11.88 -6.18
N LEU A 104 1.36 10.93 -5.34
CA LEU A 104 1.02 9.57 -5.78
C LEU A 104 -0.19 9.56 -6.73
N GLN A 105 -1.20 10.37 -6.44
CA GLN A 105 -2.37 10.46 -7.31
C GLN A 105 -2.01 11.04 -8.69
N ASN A 106 -1.12 12.03 -8.74
CA ASN A 106 -0.62 12.59 -9.99
C ASN A 106 0.15 11.54 -10.81
N GLN A 107 1.06 10.81 -10.17
CA GLN A 107 1.81 9.72 -10.81
C GLN A 107 0.86 8.64 -11.36
N HIS A 108 -0.12 8.21 -10.56
CA HIS A 108 -1.15 7.25 -10.99
C HIS A 108 -1.92 7.73 -12.21
N ASN A 109 -2.41 8.98 -12.21
CA ASN A 109 -3.19 9.52 -13.31
C ASN A 109 -2.39 9.54 -14.63
N VAL A 110 -1.11 9.91 -14.57
CA VAL A 110 -0.21 9.88 -15.73
C VAL A 110 -0.05 8.45 -16.25
N LYS A 111 0.23 7.50 -15.36
CA LYS A 111 0.49 6.10 -15.74
C LYS A 111 -0.75 5.38 -16.26
N VAL A 112 -1.93 5.67 -15.72
CA VAL A 112 -3.20 5.17 -16.27
C VAL A 112 -3.44 5.70 -17.68
N LYS A 113 -3.13 6.97 -17.95
CA LYS A 113 -3.25 7.54 -19.29
C LYS A 113 -2.26 6.87 -20.26
N GLU A 114 -0.99 6.74 -19.88
CA GLU A 114 0.02 6.04 -20.67
C GLU A 114 -0.41 4.60 -20.99
N TRP A 115 -0.93 3.85 -20.02
CA TRP A 115 -1.43 2.49 -20.25
C TRP A 115 -2.55 2.45 -21.29
N LYS A 116 -3.55 3.34 -21.17
CA LYS A 116 -4.68 3.39 -22.11
C LYS A 116 -4.27 3.70 -23.55
N GLU A 117 -3.17 4.42 -23.75
CA GLU A 117 -2.63 4.74 -25.07
C GLU A 117 -1.80 3.60 -25.68
N ASN A 118 -1.33 2.65 -24.86
CA ASN A 118 -0.36 1.62 -25.28
C ASN A 118 -0.84 0.17 -25.09
N TYR A 119 -1.98 -0.08 -24.44
CA TYR A 119 -2.46 -1.44 -24.22
C TYR A 119 -2.93 -2.09 -25.53
N ASP A 120 -2.54 -3.35 -25.73
CA ASP A 120 -2.99 -4.15 -26.86
C ASP A 120 -4.13 -5.09 -26.43
N ILE A 121 -5.33 -4.88 -26.99
CA ILE A 121 -6.52 -5.69 -26.67
C ILE A 121 -6.41 -7.13 -27.20
N ASP A 122 -5.58 -7.37 -28.22
CA ASP A 122 -5.39 -8.68 -28.82
C ASP A 122 -4.29 -9.49 -28.11
N HIS A 123 -3.50 -8.84 -27.23
CA HIS A 123 -2.46 -9.49 -26.44
C HIS A 123 -3.03 -10.03 -25.11
N SER A 124 -3.00 -11.35 -24.93
CA SER A 124 -3.64 -12.03 -23.80
C SER A 124 -3.15 -11.55 -22.42
N GLU A 125 -1.84 -11.31 -22.25
CA GLU A 125 -1.31 -10.77 -21.01
C GLU A 125 -1.71 -9.31 -20.77
N ASP A 126 -1.87 -8.48 -21.81
CA ASP A 126 -2.36 -7.10 -21.65
C ASP A 126 -3.83 -7.09 -21.22
N ILE A 127 -4.64 -8.09 -21.60
CA ILE A 127 -5.99 -8.30 -21.05
C ILE A 127 -5.93 -8.53 -19.53
N LEU A 128 -4.98 -9.34 -19.03
CA LEU A 128 -4.82 -9.55 -17.58
C LEU A 128 -4.37 -8.28 -16.87
N ARG A 129 -3.37 -7.59 -17.42
CA ARG A 129 -2.87 -6.33 -16.88
C ARG A 129 -3.97 -5.29 -16.79
N ASN A 130 -4.76 -5.12 -17.86
CA ASN A 130 -5.88 -4.20 -17.88
C ASN A 130 -6.93 -4.55 -16.81
N ARG A 131 -7.27 -5.84 -16.68
CA ARG A 131 -8.19 -6.30 -15.63
C ARG A 131 -7.67 -5.96 -14.22
N ILE A 132 -6.38 -6.13 -13.97
CA ILE A 132 -5.77 -5.79 -12.69
C ILE A 132 -5.86 -4.28 -12.44
N ILE A 133 -5.46 -3.45 -13.42
CA ILE A 133 -5.49 -1.98 -13.30
C ILE A 133 -6.91 -1.49 -13.02
N ASP A 134 -7.91 -1.98 -13.77
CA ASP A 134 -9.30 -1.54 -13.62
C ASP A 134 -9.94 -1.99 -12.30
N ASN A 135 -9.46 -3.08 -11.69
CA ASN A 135 -10.06 -3.70 -10.51
C ASN A 135 -9.10 -3.77 -9.30
N ILE A 136 -8.03 -2.98 -9.29
CA ILE A 136 -6.96 -3.10 -8.28
C ILE A 136 -7.48 -2.94 -6.85
N ASN A 137 -8.45 -2.06 -6.65
CA ASN A 137 -9.03 -1.78 -5.34
C ASN A 137 -9.75 -2.96 -4.70
N ASP A 138 -10.31 -3.84 -5.54
CA ASP A 138 -11.05 -5.03 -5.13
C ASP A 138 -10.13 -6.24 -5.04
N LEU A 139 -9.22 -6.38 -6.01
CA LEU A 139 -8.25 -7.48 -6.06
C LEU A 139 -7.18 -7.36 -4.96
N LEU A 140 -6.59 -6.16 -4.83
CA LEU A 140 -5.43 -5.87 -4.00
C LEU A 140 -5.64 -4.57 -3.20
N PRO A 141 -6.60 -4.58 -2.26
CA PRO A 141 -6.99 -3.38 -1.51
C PRO A 141 -5.81 -2.73 -0.78
N GLY A 142 -5.62 -1.43 -1.02
CA GLY A 142 -4.54 -0.63 -0.44
C GLY A 142 -3.48 -0.23 -1.46
N PHE A 143 -3.40 -0.90 -2.61
CA PHE A 143 -2.44 -0.60 -3.68
C PHE A 143 -3.06 0.28 -4.76
N ASN A 144 -3.46 1.49 -4.38
CA ASN A 144 -4.35 2.31 -5.21
C ASN A 144 -3.61 3.10 -6.31
N TYR A 145 -2.28 3.22 -6.24
CA TYR A 145 -1.50 4.09 -7.13
C TYR A 145 -0.70 3.27 -8.12
N PHE A 146 -0.83 3.57 -9.40
CA PHE A 146 -0.17 2.84 -10.48
C PHE A 146 1.12 3.56 -10.83
N VAL A 147 2.25 2.88 -10.73
CA VAL A 147 3.58 3.51 -10.79
C VAL A 147 4.28 3.25 -12.11
N ASP A 148 4.24 2.01 -12.57
CA ASP A 148 4.93 1.63 -13.79
C ASP A 148 4.36 0.35 -14.40
N PHE A 149 4.63 0.16 -15.69
CA PHE A 149 4.33 -1.07 -16.41
C PHE A 149 5.38 -1.34 -17.48
N LYS A 150 5.53 -2.61 -17.87
CA LYS A 150 6.54 -3.06 -18.85
C LYS A 150 7.90 -2.38 -18.57
N TRP A 151 8.34 -2.48 -17.32
CA TRP A 151 9.48 -1.71 -16.79
C TRP A 151 10.76 -2.55 -16.77
N SER A 152 11.91 -1.92 -16.96
CA SER A 152 13.23 -2.55 -16.75
C SER A 152 14.00 -1.83 -15.66
N TYR A 153 14.96 -2.53 -15.04
CA TYR A 153 15.96 -1.92 -14.18
C TYR A 153 17.30 -1.99 -14.88
N ASN A 154 17.86 -0.83 -15.23
CA ASN A 154 19.23 -0.74 -15.73
C ASN A 154 20.13 -0.45 -14.52
N ASP A 155 21.06 -1.35 -14.20
CA ASP A 155 22.12 -1.04 -13.26
C ASP A 155 23.17 -0.21 -14.01
N ASP A 156 23.40 1.04 -13.59
CA ASP A 156 24.38 1.93 -14.24
C ASP A 156 25.82 1.34 -14.23
N ASN A 157 26.07 0.28 -13.45
CA ASN A 157 27.35 -0.45 -13.44
C ASN A 157 27.43 -1.62 -14.42
N ASP A 158 26.33 -1.98 -15.09
CA ASP A 158 26.29 -3.12 -16.02
C ASP A 158 26.21 -2.60 -17.47
N ASN A 159 27.39 -2.49 -18.11
CA ASN A 159 27.55 -1.98 -19.47
C ASN A 159 26.97 -2.89 -20.58
N ASN A 160 26.19 -3.91 -20.23
CA ASN A 160 25.60 -4.84 -21.18
C ASN A 160 24.20 -4.35 -21.60
N TYR A 161 24.18 -3.43 -22.56
CA TYR A 161 22.96 -2.99 -23.24
C TYR A 161 22.40 -4.12 -24.13
N SER A 162 21.61 -5.00 -23.52
CA SER A 162 20.60 -5.78 -24.23
C SER A 162 19.52 -6.20 -23.25
N VAL A 163 18.54 -5.31 -23.01
CA VAL A 163 17.31 -5.67 -22.28
C VAL A 163 16.55 -6.67 -23.13
N CYS A 164 16.74 -7.96 -22.87
CA CYS A 164 15.87 -8.98 -23.43
C CYS A 164 14.44 -8.75 -22.91
N GLU A 165 13.39 -9.06 -23.67
CA GLU A 165 11.99 -9.00 -23.19
C GLU A 165 11.77 -9.80 -21.88
N ASN A 166 12.66 -10.75 -21.58
CA ASN A 166 12.73 -11.52 -20.34
C ASN A 166 13.23 -10.72 -19.12
N GLU A 167 13.51 -9.43 -19.26
CA GLU A 167 13.97 -8.53 -18.19
C GLU A 167 13.01 -7.37 -17.94
N ILE A 168 11.84 -7.42 -18.58
CA ILE A 168 10.79 -6.45 -18.42
C ILE A 168 9.76 -6.99 -17.43
N GLY A 169 9.61 -6.31 -16.29
CA GLY A 169 8.57 -6.58 -15.31
C GLY A 169 7.22 -5.99 -15.72
N ASP A 170 6.14 -6.55 -15.19
CA ASP A 170 4.79 -6.32 -15.71
C ASP A 170 4.13 -5.06 -15.17
N LEU A 171 3.79 -5.04 -13.87
CA LEU A 171 3.08 -3.93 -13.24
C LEU A 171 3.70 -3.59 -11.88
N ILE A 172 3.80 -2.30 -11.58
CA ILE A 172 4.15 -1.79 -10.25
C ILE A 172 3.02 -0.90 -9.75
N PHE A 173 2.54 -1.20 -8.55
CA PHE A 173 1.66 -0.33 -7.79
C PHE A 173 2.34 0.15 -6.51
N ARG A 174 1.83 1.23 -5.94
CA ARG A 174 2.23 1.76 -4.64
C ARG A 174 1.04 1.80 -3.70
N SER A 175 1.33 1.50 -2.44
CA SER A 175 0.36 1.47 -1.36
C SER A 175 -0.07 2.87 -0.93
N ASP A 176 -1.30 3.01 -0.42
CA ASP A 176 -1.78 4.19 0.31
C ASP A 176 -1.16 4.35 1.71
N TYR A 177 -0.38 3.36 2.12
CA TYR A 177 0.49 3.42 3.28
C TYR A 177 1.87 3.99 2.91
N GLY A 178 2.21 4.19 1.63
CA GLY A 178 3.50 4.73 1.22
C GLY A 178 4.69 3.82 1.53
N GLY A 179 5.83 4.03 0.85
CA GLY A 179 7.05 3.22 1.01
C GLY A 179 6.91 1.70 0.81
N ILE A 180 5.72 1.23 0.39
CA ILE A 180 5.40 -0.17 0.11
C ILE A 180 4.93 -0.25 -1.34
N TYR A 181 5.73 -0.90 -2.17
CA TYR A 181 5.43 -1.19 -3.56
C TYR A 181 4.90 -2.62 -3.70
N LEU A 182 4.11 -2.82 -4.74
CA LEU A 182 3.61 -4.11 -5.16
C LEU A 182 4.04 -4.35 -6.59
N VAL A 183 4.85 -5.38 -6.80
CA VAL A 183 5.24 -5.90 -8.11
C VAL A 183 4.30 -7.05 -8.45
N ILE A 184 3.68 -6.99 -9.62
CA ILE A 184 2.77 -8.03 -10.10
C ILE A 184 3.27 -8.53 -11.44
N GLU A 185 3.56 -9.83 -11.52
CA GLU A 185 3.83 -10.52 -12.78
C GLU A 185 2.64 -11.36 -13.22
N THR A 186 2.29 -11.26 -14.50
CA THR A 186 1.12 -11.92 -15.06
C THR A 186 1.52 -13.08 -15.96
N LYS A 187 0.71 -14.14 -15.96
CA LYS A 187 0.85 -15.23 -16.92
C LYS A 187 -0.50 -15.69 -17.43
N TRP A 188 -0.67 -15.67 -18.75
CA TRP A 188 -1.81 -16.33 -19.39
C TRP A 188 -1.53 -17.83 -19.54
N LEU A 189 -2.27 -18.64 -18.80
CA LEU A 189 -2.15 -20.09 -18.79
C LEU A 189 -3.12 -20.73 -19.79
N ASN A 190 -2.66 -21.83 -20.39
CA ASN A 190 -3.50 -22.68 -21.22
C ASN A 190 -4.41 -23.56 -20.35
N ASN A 191 -5.69 -23.20 -20.29
CA ASN A 191 -6.71 -23.89 -19.50
C ASN A 191 -7.32 -25.14 -20.19
N ASN A 192 -6.71 -25.66 -21.26
CA ASN A 192 -7.15 -26.89 -21.94
C ASN A 192 -6.93 -28.16 -21.09
N HIS A 193 -7.61 -29.24 -21.47
CA HIS A 193 -7.55 -30.51 -20.75
C HIS A 193 -6.43 -31.40 -21.32
N GLY A 194 -5.95 -32.36 -20.51
CA GLY A 194 -4.92 -33.33 -20.88
C GLY A 194 -3.55 -33.06 -20.24
N ASP A 195 -2.71 -34.10 -20.20
CA ASP A 195 -1.45 -34.10 -19.44
C ASP A 195 -0.45 -33.06 -19.93
N LYS A 196 -0.36 -32.87 -21.25
CA LYS A 196 0.51 -31.84 -21.85
C LYS A 196 0.10 -30.44 -21.42
N ALA A 197 -1.20 -30.13 -21.46
CA ALA A 197 -1.72 -28.83 -21.03
C ALA A 197 -1.54 -28.63 -19.53
N LYS A 198 -1.75 -29.68 -18.72
CA LYS A 198 -1.49 -29.65 -17.28
C LYS A 198 -0.02 -29.37 -16.97
N LYS A 199 0.91 -30.05 -17.64
CA LYS A 199 2.35 -29.80 -17.47
C LYS A 199 2.71 -28.37 -17.85
N ALA A 200 2.27 -27.89 -19.01
CA ALA A 200 2.53 -26.52 -19.45
C ALA A 200 1.97 -25.46 -18.47
N ARG A 201 0.81 -25.72 -17.83
CA ARG A 201 0.30 -24.84 -16.76
C ARG A 201 1.21 -24.82 -15.54
N ILE A 202 1.64 -25.98 -15.06
CA ILE A 202 2.54 -26.07 -13.90
C ILE A 202 3.86 -25.35 -14.20
N ASP A 203 4.43 -25.59 -15.38
CA ASP A 203 5.67 -24.94 -15.82
C ASP A 203 5.47 -23.42 -15.90
N GLY A 204 4.36 -22.94 -16.47
CA GLY A 204 4.03 -21.51 -16.54
C GLY A 204 3.81 -20.85 -15.18
N ILE A 205 3.22 -21.57 -14.21
CA ILE A 205 3.05 -21.10 -12.83
C ILE A 205 4.39 -20.97 -12.12
N ASN A 206 5.30 -21.92 -12.32
CA ASN A 206 6.63 -21.87 -11.73
C ASN A 206 7.47 -20.74 -12.34
N ASP A 207 7.45 -20.62 -13.68
CA ASP A 207 8.12 -19.54 -14.43
C ASP A 207 7.71 -18.14 -13.93
N VAL A 208 6.40 -17.88 -13.81
CA VAL A 208 5.93 -16.56 -13.33
C VAL A 208 6.32 -16.29 -11.88
N LYS A 209 6.37 -17.31 -11.01
CA LYS A 209 6.83 -17.15 -9.63
C LYS A 209 8.31 -16.81 -9.54
N GLU A 210 9.15 -17.50 -10.32
CA GLU A 210 10.58 -17.22 -10.39
C GLU A 210 10.85 -15.81 -10.93
N ARG A 211 10.13 -15.40 -11.98
CA ARG A 211 10.18 -14.02 -12.51
C ARG A 211 9.77 -13.00 -11.46
N THR A 212 8.68 -13.25 -10.75
CA THR A 212 8.19 -12.34 -9.70
C THR A 212 9.25 -12.13 -8.60
N LEU A 213 9.94 -13.20 -8.17
CA LEU A 213 11.04 -13.10 -7.22
C LEU A 213 12.19 -12.24 -7.76
N LYS A 214 12.61 -12.45 -9.02
CA LYS A 214 13.64 -11.62 -9.69
C LYS A 214 13.23 -10.14 -9.68
N TYR A 215 12.02 -9.83 -10.15
CA TYR A 215 11.57 -8.44 -10.27
C TYR A 215 11.29 -7.77 -8.93
N LYS A 216 10.85 -8.51 -7.92
CA LYS A 216 10.78 -8.02 -6.53
C LYS A 216 12.14 -7.49 -6.08
N GLU A 217 13.22 -8.27 -6.28
CA GLU A 217 14.56 -7.84 -5.89
C GLU A 217 15.10 -6.66 -6.72
N LEU A 218 14.79 -6.61 -8.02
CA LEU A 218 15.13 -5.45 -8.86
C LEU A 218 14.37 -4.19 -8.44
N ALA A 219 13.08 -4.30 -8.12
CA ALA A 219 12.29 -3.19 -7.62
C ALA A 219 12.80 -2.71 -6.25
N LYS A 220 13.22 -3.61 -5.35
CA LYS A 220 13.86 -3.23 -4.08
C LYS A 220 15.10 -2.38 -4.32
N LYS A 221 15.95 -2.75 -5.27
CA LYS A 221 17.13 -1.95 -5.66
C LYS A 221 16.73 -0.59 -6.24
N ARG A 222 15.74 -0.57 -7.13
CA ARG A 222 15.26 0.66 -7.78
C ARG A 222 14.69 1.68 -6.81
N PHE A 223 13.86 1.22 -5.87
CA PHE A 223 13.08 2.12 -5.00
C PHE A 223 13.68 2.29 -3.61
N ASN A 224 14.59 1.40 -3.19
CA ASN A 224 15.17 1.37 -1.84
C ASN A 224 14.09 1.42 -0.73
N ASP A 225 13.01 0.67 -0.94
CA ASP A 225 11.77 0.67 -0.15
C ASP A 225 11.26 -0.78 0.00
N ILE A 226 10.15 -0.97 0.74
CA ILE A 226 9.51 -2.28 0.91
C ILE A 226 8.82 -2.68 -0.40
N VAL A 227 9.01 -3.92 -0.84
CA VAL A 227 8.40 -4.46 -2.06
C VAL A 227 7.77 -5.81 -1.78
N ILE A 228 6.48 -5.92 -2.11
CA ILE A 228 5.68 -7.15 -2.11
C ILE A 228 5.69 -7.72 -3.53
N GLY A 229 5.96 -9.01 -3.69
CA GLY A 229 5.88 -9.71 -4.98
C GLY A 229 4.65 -10.60 -5.08
N ILE A 230 3.89 -10.47 -6.16
CA ILE A 230 2.74 -11.31 -6.48
C ILE A 230 2.83 -11.83 -7.90
N SER A 231 2.53 -13.12 -8.11
CA SER A 231 2.17 -13.64 -9.42
C SER A 231 0.67 -13.70 -9.59
N TYR A 232 0.20 -13.34 -10.80
CA TYR A 232 -1.21 -13.33 -11.17
C TYR A 232 -1.45 -14.21 -12.40
N THR A 233 -2.37 -15.16 -12.29
CA THR A 233 -2.69 -16.07 -13.41
C THR A 233 -4.18 -16.18 -13.68
N ASN A 234 -4.55 -16.66 -14.88
CA ASN A 234 -5.94 -16.92 -15.26
C ASN A 234 -6.37 -18.39 -15.01
N GLU A 235 -5.78 -19.08 -14.04
CA GLU A 235 -6.12 -20.48 -13.77
C GLU A 235 -7.59 -20.62 -13.32
N LYS A 236 -8.36 -21.47 -14.00
CA LYS A 236 -9.78 -21.66 -13.68
C LYS A 236 -9.98 -22.38 -12.34
N GLY A 237 -10.83 -21.82 -11.49
CA GLY A 237 -11.22 -22.42 -10.21
C GLY A 237 -10.16 -22.34 -9.11
N LYS A 238 -9.14 -21.50 -9.29
CA LYS A 238 -8.10 -21.20 -8.31
C LYS A 238 -8.08 -19.70 -8.00
N ASP A 239 -7.53 -19.35 -6.84
CA ASP A 239 -7.22 -17.96 -6.54
C ASP A 239 -6.17 -17.48 -7.54
N PRO A 240 -6.42 -16.42 -8.31
CA PRO A 240 -5.47 -15.93 -9.30
C PRO A 240 -4.21 -15.32 -8.67
N ILE A 241 -4.23 -14.95 -7.39
CA ILE A 241 -3.15 -14.22 -6.70
C ILE A 241 -2.29 -15.17 -5.87
N HIS A 242 -0.97 -15.12 -6.07
CA HIS A 242 -0.01 -15.86 -5.26
C HIS A 242 1.14 -14.97 -4.80
N PHE A 243 1.33 -14.86 -3.48
CA PHE A 243 2.50 -14.22 -2.90
C PHE A 243 3.73 -15.09 -3.06
N VAL A 244 4.88 -14.45 -3.29
CA VAL A 244 6.17 -15.17 -3.43
C VAL A 244 6.90 -15.39 -2.11
N ASP A 245 6.45 -14.73 -1.04
CA ASP A 245 7.02 -14.79 0.31
C ASP A 245 5.89 -14.70 1.34
N ILE A 246 6.03 -15.39 2.48
CA ILE A 246 5.09 -15.28 3.59
C ILE A 246 5.08 -13.89 4.22
N THR A 247 6.23 -13.21 4.26
CA THR A 247 6.33 -11.84 4.79
C THR A 247 5.49 -10.88 3.94
N ASP A 248 5.53 -11.03 2.62
CA ASP A 248 4.73 -10.25 1.67
C ASP A 248 3.23 -10.43 1.93
N GLU A 249 2.78 -11.67 2.10
CA GLU A 249 1.39 -11.99 2.43
C GLU A 249 0.97 -11.37 3.77
N LYS A 250 1.84 -11.40 4.79
CA LYS A 250 1.53 -10.84 6.11
C LYS A 250 1.42 -9.32 6.07
N ILE A 251 2.31 -8.64 5.34
CA ILE A 251 2.24 -7.18 5.15
C ILE A 251 0.94 -6.81 4.40
N PHE A 252 0.63 -7.53 3.32
CA PHE A 252 -0.62 -7.33 2.57
C PHE A 252 -1.86 -7.52 3.44
N ASN A 253 -1.91 -8.59 4.24
CA ASN A 253 -3.03 -8.87 5.13
C ASN A 253 -3.20 -7.78 6.21
N ALA A 254 -2.11 -7.23 6.74
CA ALA A 254 -2.16 -6.12 7.68
C ALA A 254 -2.74 -4.84 7.05
N ILE A 255 -2.38 -4.54 5.80
CA ILE A 255 -2.95 -3.44 5.00
C ILE A 255 -4.46 -3.64 4.81
N LYS A 256 -4.85 -4.85 4.38
CA LYS A 256 -6.26 -5.22 4.12
C LYS A 256 -7.12 -5.15 5.39
N ALA A 257 -6.61 -5.65 6.52
CA ALA A 257 -7.31 -5.61 7.80
C ALA A 257 -7.61 -4.17 8.25
N ASN A 258 -6.65 -3.25 8.09
CA ASN A 258 -6.81 -1.85 8.47
C ASN A 258 -7.80 -1.10 7.57
N LYS A 259 -7.87 -1.40 6.27
CA LYS A 259 -8.91 -0.86 5.38
C LYS A 259 -10.31 -1.26 5.86
N ASN A 260 -10.49 -2.53 6.23
CA ASN A 260 -11.77 -3.06 6.70
C ASN A 260 -12.21 -2.52 8.07
N LYS A 261 -11.27 -2.32 9.00
CA LYS A 261 -11.55 -1.69 10.31
C LYS A 261 -12.10 -0.26 10.14
N LYS A 262 -11.58 0.49 9.17
CA LYS A 262 -12.05 1.86 8.86
C LYS A 262 -13.46 1.87 8.25
N ILE A 263 -13.76 0.94 7.35
CA ILE A 263 -15.11 0.80 6.76
C ILE A 263 -16.15 0.54 7.87
N LYS A 264 -15.88 -0.42 8.75
CA LYS A 264 -16.78 -0.74 9.88
C LYS A 264 -16.95 0.43 10.87
N LYS A 265 -15.90 1.21 11.13
CA LYS A 265 -15.99 2.41 11.98
C LYS A 265 -16.84 3.50 11.34
N ASN A 266 -16.75 3.67 10.02
CA ASN A 266 -17.56 4.65 9.28
C ASN A 266 -19.03 4.22 9.18
N GLU A 267 -19.31 2.92 8.98
CA GLU A 267 -20.67 2.37 8.99
C GLU A 267 -21.33 2.46 10.38
N SER A 268 -20.57 2.21 11.46
CA SER A 268 -21.07 2.36 12.83
C SER A 268 -21.17 3.82 13.32
N SER A 269 -20.52 4.77 12.64
CA SER A 269 -20.71 6.22 12.87
C SER A 269 -21.85 6.84 12.08
N PHE A 270 -22.49 6.07 11.18
CA PHE A 270 -23.70 6.47 10.50
C PHE A 270 -24.89 6.23 11.45
N ASP A 271 -25.22 7.24 12.25
CA ASP A 271 -26.43 7.24 13.07
C ASP A 271 -27.63 7.70 12.22
N PRO A 272 -28.63 6.83 11.92
CA PRO A 272 -29.84 7.23 11.22
C PRO A 272 -30.69 8.23 12.05
N GLY A 273 -30.38 8.40 13.33
CA GLY A 273 -31.12 9.25 14.27
C GLY A 273 -30.93 10.76 14.11
N LEU A 274 -30.02 11.22 13.22
CA LEU A 274 -29.75 12.66 13.04
C LEU A 274 -30.40 13.30 11.79
N MET A 275 -31.31 12.62 11.09
CA MET A 275 -32.21 13.22 10.08
C MET A 275 -33.61 13.46 10.66
N GLY A 276 -33.68 14.20 11.77
CA GLY A 276 -34.93 14.40 12.49
C GLY A 276 -35.15 15.79 13.08
N PHE A 277 -34.43 16.83 12.67
CA PHE A 277 -34.72 18.20 13.13
C PHE A 277 -34.27 19.26 12.12
N MET A 278 -34.95 19.35 10.98
CA MET A 278 -35.07 20.60 10.23
C MET A 278 -36.49 20.69 9.61
N ALA A 279 -37.48 20.71 10.49
CA ALA A 279 -38.81 21.24 10.18
C ALA A 279 -39.10 22.31 11.22
N GLY A 280 -38.97 23.59 10.85
CA GLY A 280 -39.38 24.68 11.72
C GLY A 280 -38.60 25.98 11.56
N THR A 281 -38.69 26.62 10.40
CA THR A 281 -38.77 28.09 10.34
C THR A 281 -39.63 28.48 9.14
N THR A 282 -40.91 28.70 9.42
CA THR A 282 -41.87 29.39 8.56
C THR A 282 -41.37 30.81 8.27
N ILE A 283 -41.07 31.11 7.01
CA ILE A 283 -41.05 32.49 6.52
C ILE A 283 -42.44 32.80 5.99
N THR A 284 -43.19 33.57 6.77
CA THR A 284 -44.38 34.30 6.32
C THR A 284 -43.99 35.29 5.24
N ALA A 285 -44.47 35.09 4.02
CA ALA A 285 -44.62 36.14 3.02
C ALA A 285 -46.09 36.21 2.62
N ALA A 286 -46.78 37.23 3.11
CA ALA A 286 -48.07 37.66 2.62
C ALA A 286 -47.87 38.34 1.25
N GLY A 287 -48.61 37.90 0.24
CA GLY A 287 -48.62 38.47 -1.11
C GLY A 287 -49.84 37.95 -1.84
N MET A 288 -50.79 38.86 -2.08
CA MET A 288 -52.19 38.61 -2.41
C MET A 288 -52.45 38.12 -3.85
N ALA A 289 -53.64 37.50 -3.97
CA ALA A 289 -54.60 37.55 -5.07
C ALA A 289 -54.34 36.76 -6.36
N GLY A 290 -55.28 35.85 -6.67
CA GLY A 290 -55.39 35.21 -7.98
C GLY A 290 -56.37 34.03 -8.00
N ILE A 291 -57.65 34.35 -8.06
CA ILE A 291 -58.81 33.46 -8.25
C ILE A 291 -58.63 32.57 -9.51
N GLY A 292 -59.02 31.29 -9.46
CA GLY A 292 -59.07 30.46 -10.66
C GLY A 292 -59.45 28.99 -10.46
N ILE A 293 -60.74 28.74 -10.23
CA ILE A 293 -61.42 27.45 -10.28
C ILE A 293 -61.15 26.75 -11.64
N LEU A 294 -60.83 25.45 -11.67
CA LEU A 294 -61.63 24.41 -12.36
C LEU A 294 -61.01 23.00 -12.28
N LEU A 295 -61.79 22.09 -11.72
CA LEU A 295 -61.78 20.65 -12.00
C LEU A 295 -62.07 20.38 -13.49
N ARG A 296 -61.38 19.40 -14.10
CA ARG A 296 -62.01 18.24 -14.76
C ARG A 296 -61.01 17.34 -15.49
N LYS A 297 -61.16 16.05 -15.18
CA LYS A 297 -60.84 14.81 -15.93
C LYS A 297 -59.38 14.44 -16.12
#